data_AF-J4G1U9-F1
#
_entry.id   AF-J4G1U9-F1
#
_cell.length_a   1.000
_cell.length_b   1.000
_cell.length_c   1.000
_cell.angle_alpha   90.00
_cell.angle_beta   90.00
_cell.angle_gamma   90.00
#
_symmetry.space_group_name_H-M   'P 1'
#
loop_
_entity.id
_entity.type
_entity.pdbx_description
1 polymer ?
#
loop_
_entity_poly.entity_id
_entity_poly.type
_entity_poly.pdbx_seq_one_letter_code
_entity_poly.pdbx_strand_id
1 'polypeptide(L)'
;MASTSTQIDLSHHLSIEARARKPNPMKAIARLARRKPNMVSLANGDPHSSLYPIRRISYQVASVAEKDPVGTWRRAGPAARSQTIASDRVLPVKSAMQYTNGAGLVETQRAITELTEFYHKPHDHVCTLTIGNGDGVTKCFRLLGSPGDHFLADEFSFSSLTNAALPQGIKWVPVKIDDGGLIPEELERLMENWDDRRGPRPHVLYTVPCGQNPSGSTLTMERRRQIYELAQRFDIMIIEDDPYYFLQYTSQSSTQALTPSFLSMDVDGRVMRVDSLSKVVAPGTRLGWITSNSLFHEHLISLTDSSTQHAHAFGQIFLAELLGPDGWGVTGFDAWVRSLRDEYQRRRDFFLDLFAREVGVTGLASAGPCEAGMFIWARIHVERHARYQKVRSVTGARTNCKELMEEVFERCVEAGLLVMPASVFMLETDAKYADAQDPIDDRLNYFRLTFAGTEEAMEDGLAILGQTLVEFFADAKTEQN
;
A
#
# COMPACT_ATOMS: atom_id res chain seq x y z
N MET A 1 -6.04 24.45 26.76
CA MET A 1 -4.63 24.39 27.16
C MET A 1 -3.87 23.86 25.96
N ALA A 2 -3.03 24.68 25.34
CA ALA A 2 -2.22 24.25 24.21
C ALA A 2 -1.15 23.28 24.74
N SER A 3 -1.30 21.99 24.43
CA SER A 3 -0.25 21.00 24.65
C SER A 3 0.87 21.34 23.68
N THR A 4 1.93 21.97 24.18
CA THR A 4 3.20 22.07 23.48
C THR A 4 3.78 20.67 23.36
N SER A 5 3.39 19.94 22.31
CA SER A 5 4.08 18.72 21.89
C SER A 5 5.53 19.12 21.61
N THR A 6 6.45 18.66 22.45
CA THR A 6 7.88 18.73 22.15
C THR A 6 8.13 17.73 21.03
N GLN A 7 7.99 18.21 19.79
CA GLN A 7 8.22 17.43 18.60
C GLN A 7 9.62 16.80 18.68
N ILE A 8 9.67 15.46 18.63
CA ILE A 8 10.93 14.72 18.72
C ILE A 8 11.74 15.02 17.46
N ASP A 9 13.05 15.25 17.62
CA ASP A 9 13.93 15.39 16.46
C ASP A 9 14.18 14.02 15.84
N LEU A 10 13.67 13.82 14.62
CA LEU A 10 13.81 12.59 13.83
C LEU A 10 14.81 12.77 12.66
N SER A 11 15.60 13.85 12.65
CA SER A 11 16.52 14.17 11.54
C SER A 11 17.70 13.21 11.43
N HIS A 12 18.02 12.45 12.47
CA HIS A 12 19.03 11.39 12.42
C HIS A 12 18.61 10.24 11.49
N HIS A 13 17.30 10.00 11.28
CA HIS A 13 16.78 9.01 10.34
C HIS A 13 16.92 9.38 8.86
N LEU A 14 17.26 10.62 8.52
CA LEU A 14 17.45 11.01 7.13
C LEU A 14 18.62 10.24 6.51
N SER A 15 18.49 9.73 5.30
CA SER A 15 19.58 9.06 4.60
C SER A 15 20.73 10.01 4.28
N ILE A 16 21.89 9.45 3.91
CA ILE A 16 23.01 10.22 3.36
C ILE A 16 22.55 11.04 2.14
N GLU A 17 21.72 10.44 1.28
CA GLU A 17 21.17 11.11 0.09
C GLU A 17 20.29 12.30 0.47
N ALA A 18 19.38 12.12 1.44
CA ALA A 18 18.44 13.15 1.88
C ALA A 18 19.17 14.33 2.52
N ARG A 19 20.20 14.07 3.35
CA ARG A 19 21.04 15.10 3.98
C ARG A 19 21.92 15.85 2.97
N ALA A 20 22.41 15.17 1.93
CA ALA A 20 23.26 15.78 0.91
C ALA A 20 22.46 16.64 -0.09
N ARG A 21 21.14 16.44 -0.20
CA ARG A 21 20.29 17.12 -1.16
C ARG A 21 20.18 18.62 -0.84
N LYS A 22 20.64 19.45 -1.77
CA LYS A 22 20.53 20.92 -1.66
C LYS A 22 19.17 21.41 -2.15
N PRO A 23 18.60 22.47 -1.54
CA PRO A 23 17.41 23.13 -2.06
C PRO A 23 17.62 23.67 -3.48
N ASN A 24 16.54 23.75 -4.27
CA ASN A 24 16.60 24.31 -5.61
C ASN A 24 16.88 25.85 -5.55
N PRO A 25 18.04 26.33 -6.07
CA PRO A 25 18.41 27.74 -5.97
C PRO A 25 17.47 28.66 -6.77
N MET A 26 16.89 28.19 -7.88
CA MET A 26 15.94 28.97 -8.67
C MET A 26 14.66 29.25 -7.87
N LYS A 27 14.17 28.26 -7.12
CA LYS A 27 12.98 28.44 -6.27
C LYS A 27 13.24 29.39 -5.10
N ALA A 28 14.48 29.44 -4.58
CA ALA A 28 14.86 30.43 -3.58
C ALA A 28 14.78 31.87 -4.14
N ILE A 29 15.25 32.09 -5.38
CA ILE A 29 15.12 33.39 -6.07
C ILE A 29 13.65 33.73 -6.33
N ALA A 30 12.85 32.76 -6.76
CA ALA A 30 11.40 32.96 -6.98
C ALA A 30 10.66 33.39 -5.69
N ARG A 31 11.08 32.92 -4.50
CA ARG A 31 10.54 33.39 -3.21
C ARG A 31 10.88 34.86 -2.95
N LEU A 32 12.05 35.35 -3.35
CA LEU A 32 12.41 36.77 -3.22
C LEU A 32 11.55 37.65 -4.12
N ALA A 33 11.25 37.19 -5.35
CA ALA A 33 10.39 37.92 -6.28
C ALA A 33 8.99 38.19 -5.69
N ARG A 34 8.46 37.29 -4.85
CA ARG A 34 7.16 37.45 -4.18
C ARG A 34 7.12 38.55 -3.10
N ARG A 35 8.27 39.07 -2.65
CA ARG A 35 8.34 40.15 -1.65
C ARG A 35 7.92 41.51 -2.19
N LYS A 36 7.98 41.71 -3.51
CA LYS A 36 7.59 42.96 -4.16
C LYS A 36 6.38 42.71 -5.06
N PRO A 37 5.21 43.29 -4.74
CA PRO A 37 4.07 43.26 -5.64
C PRO A 37 4.45 43.83 -7.02
N ASN A 38 3.89 43.27 -8.09
CA ASN A 38 4.14 43.69 -9.48
C ASN A 38 5.60 43.60 -9.93
N MET A 39 6.38 42.68 -9.36
CA MET A 39 7.72 42.37 -9.87
C MET A 39 7.64 41.91 -11.33
N VAL A 40 8.31 42.64 -12.22
CA VAL A 40 8.52 42.17 -13.60
C VAL A 40 9.62 41.12 -13.56
N SER A 41 9.32 39.91 -14.03
CA SER A 41 10.27 38.80 -14.06
C SER A 41 10.67 38.48 -15.50
N LEU A 42 11.98 38.49 -15.75
CA LEU A 42 12.62 37.90 -16.94
C LEU A 42 13.48 36.69 -16.53
N ALA A 43 13.28 36.15 -15.32
CA ALA A 43 14.17 35.17 -14.72
C ALA A 43 13.76 33.72 -15.00
N ASN A 44 12.48 33.38 -14.82
CA ASN A 44 12.00 32.03 -15.00
C ASN A 44 11.67 31.74 -16.46
N GLY A 45 11.95 30.51 -16.90
CA GLY A 45 11.53 29.98 -18.20
C GLY A 45 10.08 29.48 -18.21
N ASP A 46 9.18 30.15 -17.47
CA ASP A 46 7.77 29.74 -17.35
C ASP A 46 7.01 30.19 -18.61
N PRO A 47 6.47 29.28 -19.45
CA PRO A 47 5.70 29.69 -20.61
C PRO A 47 4.44 30.44 -20.18
N HIS A 48 4.06 31.47 -20.94
CA HIS A 48 2.84 32.21 -20.67
C HIS A 48 1.61 31.33 -20.95
N SER A 49 0.61 31.36 -20.08
CA SER A 49 -0.54 30.45 -20.14
C SER A 49 -1.42 30.62 -21.40
N SER A 50 -1.29 31.72 -22.13
CA SER A 50 -1.96 31.90 -23.44
C SER A 50 -1.44 30.97 -24.53
N LEU A 51 -0.27 30.35 -24.33
CA LEU A 51 0.33 29.39 -25.24
C LEU A 51 -0.08 27.94 -24.94
N TYR A 52 -0.84 27.71 -23.86
CA TYR A 52 -1.35 26.38 -23.53
C TYR A 52 -2.52 26.02 -24.46
N PRO A 53 -2.48 24.91 -25.21
CA PRO A 53 -3.53 24.52 -26.15
C PRO A 53 -4.74 23.86 -25.46
N ILE A 54 -4.93 24.12 -24.15
CA ILE A 54 -6.01 23.55 -23.33
C ILE A 54 -6.72 24.70 -22.63
N ARG A 55 -7.99 24.92 -22.97
CA ARG A 55 -8.80 25.97 -22.35
C ARG A 55 -9.58 25.47 -21.13
N ARG A 56 -10.04 24.22 -21.16
CA ARG A 56 -10.89 23.60 -20.14
C ARG A 56 -10.74 22.09 -20.18
N ILE A 57 -10.74 21.48 -19.01
CA ILE A 57 -10.92 20.04 -18.79
C ILE A 57 -12.22 19.84 -17.98
N SER A 58 -13.03 18.88 -18.41
CA SER A 58 -14.26 18.45 -17.74
C SER A 58 -14.23 16.94 -17.54
N TYR A 59 -14.69 16.47 -16.38
CA TYR A 59 -14.81 15.05 -16.05
C TYR A 59 -16.27 14.72 -15.78
N GLN A 60 -16.75 13.61 -16.35
CA GLN A 60 -18.03 13.02 -15.99
C GLN A 60 -17.77 11.91 -14.98
N VAL A 61 -18.21 12.11 -13.74
CA VAL A 61 -17.98 11.20 -12.61
C VAL A 61 -19.30 10.63 -12.11
N ALA A 62 -19.25 9.53 -11.34
CA ALA A 62 -20.44 8.95 -10.74
C ALA A 62 -21.15 9.97 -9.84
N SER A 63 -22.48 9.98 -9.87
CA SER A 63 -23.26 10.71 -8.88
C SER A 63 -23.22 9.98 -7.54
N VAL A 64 -22.91 10.70 -6.47
CA VAL A 64 -22.92 10.20 -5.07
C VAL A 64 -24.21 10.52 -4.32
N ALA A 65 -25.25 10.95 -5.03
CA ALA A 65 -26.56 11.26 -4.46
C ALA A 65 -27.37 10.01 -4.07
N GLU A 66 -27.03 8.85 -4.62
CA GLU A 66 -27.69 7.58 -4.30
C GLU A 66 -27.09 6.95 -3.03
N LYS A 67 -27.84 6.06 -2.37
CA LYS A 67 -27.36 5.36 -1.16
C LYS A 67 -26.23 4.37 -1.46
N ASP A 68 -26.28 3.72 -2.62
CA ASP A 68 -25.29 2.75 -3.12
C ASP A 68 -24.69 3.25 -4.45
N PRO A 69 -23.84 4.29 -4.43
CA PRO A 69 -23.32 4.91 -5.65
C PRO A 69 -22.48 3.96 -6.51
N VAL A 70 -21.65 3.10 -5.91
CA VAL A 70 -20.80 2.15 -6.67
C VAL A 70 -21.64 1.05 -7.30
N GLY A 71 -22.56 0.43 -6.54
CA GLY A 71 -23.41 -0.60 -7.09
C GLY A 71 -24.35 -0.07 -8.17
N THR A 72 -24.88 1.16 -7.98
CA THR A 72 -25.71 1.82 -9.00
C THR A 72 -24.91 2.14 -10.27
N TRP A 73 -23.71 2.71 -10.12
CA TRP A 73 -22.79 2.97 -11.23
C TRP A 73 -22.46 1.70 -12.01
N ARG A 74 -22.10 0.61 -11.30
CA ARG A 74 -21.77 -0.69 -11.89
C ARG A 74 -22.94 -1.29 -12.66
N ARG A 75 -24.14 -1.34 -12.06
CA ARG A 75 -25.32 -1.99 -12.68
C ARG A 75 -25.86 -1.20 -13.86
N ALA A 76 -25.86 0.13 -13.79
CA ALA A 76 -26.42 0.98 -14.84
C ALA A 76 -25.43 1.22 -16.01
N GLY A 77 -24.12 1.05 -15.79
CA GLY A 77 -23.11 1.20 -16.83
C GLY A 77 -23.20 2.57 -17.53
N PRO A 78 -23.24 2.65 -18.88
CA PRO A 78 -23.37 3.92 -19.60
C PRO A 78 -24.62 4.75 -19.27
N ALA A 79 -25.67 4.14 -18.71
CA ALA A 79 -26.90 4.82 -18.29
C ALA A 79 -26.84 5.37 -16.85
N ALA A 80 -25.73 5.16 -16.14
CA ALA A 80 -25.59 5.61 -14.76
C ALA A 80 -25.69 7.14 -14.64
N ARG A 81 -26.38 7.60 -13.58
CA ARG A 81 -26.42 9.02 -13.24
C ARG A 81 -25.01 9.53 -12.96
N SER A 82 -24.65 10.62 -13.62
CA SER A 82 -23.34 11.25 -13.50
C SER A 82 -23.43 12.70 -13.08
N GLN A 83 -22.31 13.21 -12.60
CA GLN A 83 -22.05 14.61 -12.27
C GLN A 83 -20.88 15.08 -13.11
N THR A 84 -20.93 16.32 -13.59
CA THR A 84 -19.81 16.93 -14.31
C THR A 84 -19.06 17.86 -13.38
N ILE A 85 -17.77 17.59 -13.18
CA ILE A 85 -16.83 18.50 -12.53
C ILE A 85 -15.87 19.06 -13.58
N ALA A 86 -15.35 20.26 -13.37
CA ALA A 86 -14.50 20.90 -14.36
C ALA A 86 -13.53 21.92 -13.75
N SER A 87 -12.46 22.17 -14.49
CA SER A 87 -11.36 23.11 -14.18
C SER A 87 -11.75 24.60 -14.20
N ASP A 88 -12.90 24.98 -13.64
CA ASP A 88 -13.39 26.36 -13.59
C ASP A 88 -13.75 26.85 -12.18
N ARG A 89 -13.80 25.97 -11.18
CA ARG A 89 -14.20 26.34 -9.81
C ARG A 89 -13.02 26.43 -8.86
N VAL A 90 -12.31 25.32 -8.70
CA VAL A 90 -11.24 25.21 -7.70
C VAL A 90 -9.89 25.46 -8.34
N LEU A 91 -9.59 24.76 -9.45
CA LEU A 91 -8.25 24.74 -10.03
C LEU A 91 -8.29 24.98 -11.55
N PRO A 92 -8.21 26.26 -11.98
CA PRO A 92 -8.20 26.62 -13.38
C PRO A 92 -7.01 26.06 -14.15
N VAL A 93 -7.21 25.67 -15.42
CA VAL A 93 -6.15 25.12 -16.30
C VAL A 93 -4.91 26.02 -16.35
N LYS A 94 -5.09 27.34 -16.40
CA LYS A 94 -3.97 28.31 -16.45
C LYS A 94 -3.02 28.18 -15.26
N SER A 95 -3.54 27.84 -14.08
CA SER A 95 -2.78 27.69 -12.84
C SER A 95 -2.23 26.26 -12.75
N ALA A 96 -3.05 25.27 -13.07
CA ALA A 96 -2.70 23.86 -12.95
C ALA A 96 -1.57 23.42 -13.89
N MET A 97 -1.53 23.99 -15.10
CA MET A 97 -0.52 23.68 -16.11
C MET A 97 0.78 24.46 -15.92
N GLN A 98 0.85 25.36 -14.94
CA GLN A 98 2.08 26.09 -14.62
C GLN A 98 2.97 25.25 -13.69
N TYR A 99 4.28 25.48 -13.76
CA TYR A 99 5.24 24.91 -12.82
C TYR A 99 4.89 25.24 -11.36
N THR A 100 5.03 24.25 -10.48
CA THR A 100 4.86 24.40 -9.03
C THR A 100 6.03 23.76 -8.25
N ASN A 101 5.90 23.64 -6.93
CA ASN A 101 6.86 22.94 -6.07
C ASN A 101 6.58 21.43 -5.97
N GLY A 102 7.54 20.71 -5.41
CA GLY A 102 7.52 19.28 -5.18
C GLY A 102 6.34 18.74 -4.38
N ALA A 103 5.65 19.59 -3.62
CA ALA A 103 4.47 19.16 -2.88
C ALA A 103 3.22 19.05 -3.76
N GLY A 104 3.22 19.72 -4.92
CA GLY A 104 2.10 19.79 -5.85
C GLY A 104 1.35 21.13 -5.78
N LEU A 105 0.15 21.17 -6.35
CA LEU A 105 -0.69 22.37 -6.40
C LEU A 105 -1.40 22.56 -5.05
N VAL A 106 -1.45 23.81 -4.59
CA VAL A 106 -1.91 24.16 -3.24
C VAL A 106 -3.37 23.79 -3.02
N GLU A 107 -4.20 23.97 -4.05
CA GLU A 107 -5.62 23.64 -4.03
C GLU A 107 -5.82 22.12 -3.86
N THR A 108 -5.04 21.31 -4.57
CA THR A 108 -5.09 19.85 -4.44
C THR A 108 -4.52 19.40 -3.10
N GLN A 109 -3.42 20.00 -2.62
CA GLN A 109 -2.88 19.73 -1.29
C GLN A 109 -3.90 20.02 -0.19
N ARG A 110 -4.64 21.12 -0.30
CA ARG A 110 -5.72 21.44 0.65
C ARG A 110 -6.80 20.38 0.63
N ALA A 111 -7.28 20.00 -0.55
CA ALA A 111 -8.32 18.99 -0.70
C ALA A 111 -7.94 17.64 -0.07
N ILE A 112 -6.71 17.16 -0.28
CA ILE A 112 -6.23 15.92 0.34
C ILE A 112 -5.92 16.07 1.84
N THR A 113 -5.56 17.28 2.29
CA THR A 113 -5.37 17.56 3.72
C THR A 113 -6.71 17.50 4.44
N GLU A 114 -7.76 18.12 3.91
CA GLU A 114 -9.12 18.04 4.46
C GLU A 114 -9.63 16.59 4.49
N LEU A 115 -9.36 15.81 3.44
CA LEU A 115 -9.67 14.38 3.41
C LEU A 115 -8.91 13.58 4.48
N THR A 116 -7.62 13.89 4.66
CA THR A 116 -6.76 13.25 5.67
C THR A 116 -7.20 13.60 7.09
N GLU A 117 -7.55 14.87 7.34
CA GLU A 117 -8.09 15.32 8.62
C GLU A 117 -9.43 14.63 8.94
N PHE A 118 -10.29 14.43 7.95
CA PHE A 118 -11.56 13.74 8.14
C PHE A 118 -11.38 12.29 8.62
N TYR A 119 -10.45 11.54 8.03
CA TYR A 119 -10.24 10.11 8.35
C TYR A 119 -9.27 9.87 9.49
N HIS A 120 -8.20 10.67 9.59
CA HIS A 120 -7.04 10.33 10.41
C HIS A 120 -6.78 11.32 11.53
N LYS A 121 -7.19 12.59 11.38
CA LYS A 121 -6.95 13.68 12.34
C LYS A 121 -5.49 13.76 12.83
N PRO A 122 -4.50 13.79 11.92
CA PRO A 122 -3.10 13.93 12.33
C PRO A 122 -2.87 15.28 13.03
N HIS A 123 -1.83 15.36 13.86
CA HIS A 123 -1.54 16.56 14.64
C HIS A 123 -0.82 17.65 13.82
N ASP A 124 0.43 17.42 13.44
CA ASP A 124 1.30 18.39 12.72
C ASP A 124 1.87 17.80 11.41
N HIS A 125 1.07 16.99 10.72
CA HIS A 125 1.46 16.36 9.46
C HIS A 125 0.96 17.16 8.25
N VAL A 126 1.70 17.05 7.14
CA VAL A 126 1.43 17.74 5.88
C VAL A 126 1.42 16.72 4.75
N CYS A 127 0.50 16.91 3.80
CA CYS A 127 0.37 16.05 2.64
C CYS A 127 1.28 16.50 1.48
N THR A 128 1.98 15.55 0.87
CA THR A 128 2.83 15.74 -0.32
C THR A 128 2.33 14.84 -1.44
N LEU A 129 1.98 15.39 -2.61
CA LEU A 129 1.50 14.57 -3.72
C LEU A 129 2.56 13.65 -4.31
N THR A 130 2.13 12.48 -4.76
CA THR A 130 2.95 11.43 -5.37
C THR A 130 2.31 10.90 -6.65
N ILE A 131 3.07 10.12 -7.41
CA ILE A 131 2.61 9.40 -8.60
C ILE A 131 2.05 8.01 -8.20
N GLY A 132 1.35 7.96 -7.05
CA GLY A 132 0.83 6.75 -6.40
C GLY A 132 1.84 6.07 -5.47
N ASN A 133 1.42 5.02 -4.76
CA ASN A 133 2.23 4.38 -3.70
C ASN A 133 3.59 3.85 -4.17
N GLY A 134 3.73 3.40 -5.41
CA GLY A 134 5.04 3.03 -5.98
C GLY A 134 6.07 4.16 -5.88
N ASP A 135 5.67 5.36 -6.26
CA ASP A 135 6.49 6.57 -6.15
C ASP A 135 6.60 7.04 -4.69
N GLY A 136 5.51 6.99 -3.93
CA GLY A 136 5.50 7.43 -2.53
C GLY A 136 6.41 6.61 -1.63
N VAL A 137 6.27 5.28 -1.65
CA VAL A 137 7.09 4.39 -0.81
C VAL A 137 8.56 4.43 -1.23
N THR A 138 8.87 4.48 -2.53
CA THR A 138 10.27 4.58 -2.97
C THR A 138 10.90 5.93 -2.61
N LYS A 139 10.13 7.02 -2.53
CA LYS A 139 10.58 8.28 -1.93
C LYS A 139 10.89 8.12 -0.44
N CYS A 140 10.05 7.42 0.33
CA CYS A 140 10.33 7.12 1.73
C CYS A 140 11.63 6.30 1.89
N PHE A 141 11.86 5.30 1.04
CA PHE A 141 13.10 4.51 1.06
C PHE A 141 14.34 5.38 0.81
N ARG A 142 14.29 6.28 -0.17
CA ARG A 142 15.40 7.21 -0.45
C ARG A 142 15.59 8.24 0.66
N LEU A 143 14.52 8.64 1.33
CA LEU A 143 14.58 9.59 2.43
C LEU A 143 15.20 8.99 3.68
N LEU A 144 14.92 7.72 3.95
CA LEU A 144 15.27 7.08 5.22
C LEU A 144 16.46 6.11 5.11
N GLY A 145 16.72 5.54 3.94
CA GLY A 145 17.68 4.46 3.75
C GLY A 145 18.95 4.89 3.03
N SER A 146 20.07 4.42 3.53
CA SER A 146 21.40 4.51 2.91
C SER A 146 21.91 3.10 2.56
N PRO A 147 22.87 2.96 1.62
CA PRO A 147 23.47 1.67 1.33
C PRO A 147 24.04 1.00 2.59
N GLY A 148 23.58 -0.22 2.87
CA GLY A 148 23.97 -1.00 4.05
C GLY A 148 22.96 -0.96 5.21
N ASP A 149 21.98 -0.06 5.18
CA ASP A 149 20.93 0.02 6.20
C ASP A 149 19.96 -1.17 6.11
N HIS A 150 19.35 -1.50 7.24
CA HIS A 150 18.37 -2.57 7.35
C HIS A 150 16.97 -2.02 7.63
N PHE A 151 15.97 -2.47 6.90
CA PHE A 151 14.57 -2.15 7.12
C PHE A 151 13.80 -3.41 7.52
N LEU A 152 12.82 -3.26 8.38
CA LEU A 152 11.87 -4.29 8.78
C LEU A 152 10.69 -4.31 7.81
N ALA A 153 10.15 -5.49 7.54
CA ALA A 153 8.90 -5.66 6.82
C ALA A 153 8.25 -7.00 7.17
N ASP A 154 6.96 -7.14 6.89
CA ASP A 154 6.27 -8.43 6.88
C ASP A 154 7.06 -9.47 6.07
N GLU A 155 7.19 -10.69 6.58
CA GLU A 155 8.03 -11.73 5.96
C GLU A 155 7.58 -12.13 4.54
N PHE A 156 6.29 -11.97 4.26
CA PHE A 156 5.72 -11.94 2.91
C PHE A 156 5.24 -10.53 2.64
N SER A 157 5.76 -9.87 1.62
CA SER A 157 5.44 -8.46 1.33
C SER A 157 5.31 -8.18 -0.16
N PHE A 158 4.86 -6.98 -0.51
CA PHE A 158 4.63 -6.60 -1.89
C PHE A 158 5.96 -6.49 -2.67
N SER A 159 6.27 -7.54 -3.42
CA SER A 159 7.55 -7.75 -4.09
C SER A 159 8.02 -6.60 -4.97
N SER A 160 7.11 -5.89 -5.64
CA SER A 160 7.51 -4.74 -6.47
C SER A 160 8.12 -3.62 -5.63
N LEU A 161 7.64 -3.39 -4.40
CA LEU A 161 8.20 -2.37 -3.51
C LEU A 161 9.43 -2.89 -2.78
N THR A 162 9.42 -4.12 -2.28
CA THR A 162 10.59 -4.66 -1.58
C THR A 162 11.80 -4.82 -2.51
N ASN A 163 11.58 -5.18 -3.79
CA ASN A 163 12.62 -5.17 -4.81
C ASN A 163 13.15 -3.77 -5.15
N ALA A 164 12.34 -2.72 -4.99
CA ALA A 164 12.78 -1.35 -5.27
C ALA A 164 13.77 -0.79 -4.23
N ALA A 165 13.84 -1.39 -3.03
CA ALA A 165 14.79 -1.04 -1.99
C ALA A 165 16.18 -1.67 -2.21
N LEU A 166 16.23 -2.89 -2.77
CA LEU A 166 17.47 -3.65 -2.98
C LEU A 166 18.56 -2.89 -3.78
N PRO A 167 18.29 -2.26 -4.94
CA PRO A 167 19.30 -1.52 -5.69
C PRO A 167 19.77 -0.24 -4.99
N GLN A 168 19.07 0.22 -3.94
CA GLN A 168 19.51 1.32 -3.08
C GLN A 168 20.48 0.84 -1.99
N GLY A 169 20.78 -0.47 -1.94
CA GLY A 169 21.61 -1.10 -0.91
C GLY A 169 20.91 -1.30 0.41
N ILE A 170 19.58 -1.12 0.47
CA ILE A 170 18.76 -1.38 1.65
C ILE A 170 18.51 -2.88 1.75
N LYS A 171 18.69 -3.43 2.95
CA LYS A 171 18.51 -4.86 3.25
C LYS A 171 17.24 -5.07 4.05
N TRP A 172 16.52 -6.16 3.79
CA TRP A 172 15.31 -6.50 4.53
C TRP A 172 15.60 -7.39 5.74
N VAL A 173 14.84 -7.14 6.81
CA VAL A 173 14.75 -7.98 8.00
C VAL A 173 13.29 -8.40 8.12
N PRO A 174 12.94 -9.61 7.67
CA PRO A 174 11.56 -10.06 7.72
C PRO A 174 11.10 -10.28 9.16
N VAL A 175 9.90 -9.79 9.46
CA VAL A 175 9.18 -10.00 10.71
C VAL A 175 8.06 -10.98 10.44
N LYS A 176 7.95 -12.02 11.28
CA LYS A 176 6.92 -13.05 11.12
C LYS A 176 5.53 -12.46 11.20
N ILE A 177 4.62 -13.09 10.48
CA ILE A 177 3.20 -12.74 10.45
C ILE A 177 2.35 -13.94 10.87
N ASP A 178 1.13 -13.67 11.33
CA ASP A 178 0.04 -14.65 11.41
C ASP A 178 -1.23 -14.09 10.73
N ASP A 179 -2.39 -14.70 10.96
CA ASP A 179 -3.67 -14.27 10.37
C ASP A 179 -4.04 -12.82 10.73
N GLY A 180 -3.51 -12.29 11.84
CA GLY A 180 -3.67 -10.89 12.27
C GLY A 180 -2.56 -9.96 11.77
N GLY A 181 -1.66 -10.43 10.92
CA GLY A 181 -0.53 -9.67 10.35
C GLY A 181 0.75 -9.77 11.18
N LEU A 182 1.62 -8.77 11.05
CA LEU A 182 2.90 -8.67 11.77
C LEU A 182 2.74 -8.93 13.28
N ILE A 183 3.59 -9.81 13.82
CA ILE A 183 3.59 -10.23 15.23
C ILE A 183 4.50 -9.28 16.04
N PRO A 184 3.96 -8.47 16.97
CA PRO A 184 4.75 -7.50 17.74
C PRO A 184 5.87 -8.14 18.58
N GLU A 185 5.63 -9.32 19.15
CA GLU A 185 6.61 -10.05 19.97
C GLU A 185 7.82 -10.49 19.14
N GLU A 186 7.62 -10.81 17.85
CA GLU A 186 8.72 -11.15 16.94
C GLU A 186 9.50 -9.91 16.51
N LEU A 187 8.83 -8.77 16.32
CA LEU A 187 9.49 -7.49 16.13
C LEU A 187 10.38 -7.13 17.33
N GLU A 188 9.84 -7.23 18.54
CA GLU A 188 10.57 -7.02 19.79
C GLU A 188 11.79 -7.93 19.89
N ARG A 189 11.60 -9.24 19.71
CA ARG A 189 12.67 -10.24 19.77
C ARG A 189 13.77 -9.95 18.76
N LEU A 190 13.44 -9.56 17.52
CA LEU A 190 14.42 -9.21 16.49
C LEU A 190 15.25 -7.98 16.86
N MET A 191 14.61 -6.97 17.46
CA MET A 191 15.26 -5.71 17.85
C MET A 191 16.14 -5.87 19.09
N GLU A 192 15.72 -6.66 20.09
CA GLU A 192 16.52 -6.95 21.29
C GLU A 192 17.75 -7.81 21.00
N ASN A 193 17.63 -8.74 20.06
CA ASN A 193 18.68 -9.71 19.73
C ASN A 193 19.45 -9.35 18.45
N TRP A 194 19.46 -8.08 18.06
CA TRP A 194 20.15 -7.64 16.85
C TRP A 194 21.67 -7.88 16.96
N ASP A 195 22.22 -8.66 16.03
CA ASP A 195 23.67 -8.89 15.92
C ASP A 195 24.31 -7.78 15.09
N ASP A 196 25.06 -6.87 15.74
CA ASP A 196 25.71 -5.73 15.07
C ASP A 196 26.70 -6.15 13.97
N ARG A 197 27.15 -7.42 13.94
CA ARG A 197 27.95 -7.96 12.83
C ARG A 197 27.18 -8.06 11.52
N ARG A 198 25.84 -7.94 11.55
CA ARG A 198 24.97 -7.80 10.37
C ARG A 198 25.11 -6.44 9.70
N GLY A 199 25.45 -5.43 10.49
CA GLY A 199 25.38 -4.02 10.13
C GLY A 199 24.46 -3.24 11.06
N PRO A 200 24.12 -1.99 10.69
CA PRO A 200 23.27 -1.12 11.49
C PRO A 200 21.94 -1.79 11.84
N ARG A 201 21.50 -1.58 13.09
CA ARG A 201 20.19 -2.05 13.55
C ARG A 201 19.07 -1.45 12.69
N PRO A 202 17.99 -2.21 12.40
CA PRO A 202 16.90 -1.68 11.61
C PRO A 202 16.22 -0.50 12.27
N HIS A 203 15.91 0.54 11.49
CA HIS A 203 15.31 1.77 12.01
C HIS A 203 14.09 2.24 11.18
N VAL A 204 13.61 1.41 10.26
CA VAL A 204 12.40 1.66 9.47
C VAL A 204 11.58 0.37 9.40
N LEU A 205 10.27 0.47 9.63
CA LEU A 205 9.29 -0.57 9.37
C LEU A 205 8.47 -0.18 8.14
N TYR A 206 8.51 -1.00 7.08
CA TYR A 206 7.57 -0.95 5.97
C TYR A 206 6.48 -1.98 6.19
N THR A 207 5.23 -1.55 6.26
CA THR A 207 4.10 -2.47 6.47
C THR A 207 2.85 -2.01 5.73
N VAL A 208 1.98 -2.98 5.42
CA VAL A 208 0.65 -2.80 4.81
C VAL A 208 -0.40 -3.20 5.85
N PRO A 209 -0.90 -2.27 6.69
CA PRO A 209 -1.68 -2.65 7.88
C PRO A 209 -3.08 -3.19 7.62
N CYS A 210 -3.69 -2.83 6.49
CA CYS A 210 -5.02 -3.27 6.10
C CYS A 210 -4.96 -4.08 4.82
N GLY A 211 -5.53 -5.29 4.83
CA GLY A 211 -5.61 -6.15 3.65
C GLY A 211 -4.22 -6.43 3.07
N GLN A 212 -3.29 -6.82 3.94
CA GLN A 212 -1.87 -6.99 3.67
C GLN A 212 -1.64 -7.75 2.36
N ASN A 213 -0.69 -7.30 1.55
CA ASN A 213 -0.35 -7.99 0.30
C ASN A 213 0.93 -8.82 0.52
N PRO A 214 0.84 -10.16 0.55
CA PRO A 214 -0.24 -10.99 -0.02
C PRO A 214 -1.26 -11.61 0.96
N SER A 215 -1.05 -11.57 2.28
CA SER A 215 -1.76 -12.43 3.22
C SER A 215 -3.24 -12.10 3.42
N GLY A 216 -3.68 -10.90 3.05
CA GLY A 216 -5.01 -10.35 3.33
C GLY A 216 -5.23 -10.01 4.81
N SER A 217 -4.24 -10.20 5.67
CA SER A 217 -4.35 -9.93 7.11
C SER A 217 -4.54 -8.45 7.39
N THR A 218 -5.18 -8.12 8.50
CA THR A 218 -5.36 -6.73 8.96
C THR A 218 -4.92 -6.60 10.40
N LEU A 219 -4.01 -5.65 10.67
CA LEU A 219 -3.55 -5.37 12.02
C LEU A 219 -4.72 -4.81 12.86
N THR A 220 -5.01 -5.49 13.96
CA THR A 220 -5.94 -5.00 14.97
C THR A 220 -5.41 -3.72 15.60
N MET A 221 -6.31 -2.92 16.19
CA MET A 221 -5.92 -1.71 16.90
C MET A 221 -4.93 -2.01 18.04
N GLU A 222 -5.05 -3.17 18.69
CA GLU A 222 -4.13 -3.57 19.76
C GLU A 222 -2.72 -3.81 19.23
N ARG A 223 -2.59 -4.55 18.13
CA ARG A 223 -1.29 -4.77 17.49
C ARG A 223 -0.67 -3.46 17.00
N ARG A 224 -1.48 -2.56 16.42
CA ARG A 224 -0.99 -1.23 16.02
C ARG A 224 -0.40 -0.46 17.21
N ARG A 225 -1.05 -0.49 18.38
CA ARG A 225 -0.50 0.14 19.61
C ARG A 225 0.82 -0.50 20.03
N GLN A 226 0.87 -1.82 20.12
CA GLN A 226 2.10 -2.54 20.49
C GLN A 226 3.24 -2.24 19.52
N ILE A 227 2.98 -2.27 18.21
CA ILE A 227 3.98 -1.93 17.17
C ILE A 227 4.42 -0.47 17.30
N TYR A 228 3.50 0.46 17.55
CA TYR A 228 3.85 1.87 17.75
C TYR A 228 4.73 2.06 19.00
N GLU A 229 4.38 1.44 20.13
CA GLU A 229 5.18 1.46 21.36
C GLU A 229 6.59 0.90 21.13
N LEU A 230 6.72 -0.21 20.39
CA LEU A 230 8.01 -0.77 19.99
C LEU A 230 8.77 0.20 19.07
N ALA A 231 8.08 0.88 18.16
CA ALA A 231 8.69 1.89 17.31
C ALA A 231 9.19 3.09 18.13
N GLN A 232 8.49 3.51 19.18
CA GLN A 232 8.99 4.52 20.11
C GLN A 232 10.22 4.02 20.87
N ARG A 233 10.16 2.80 21.42
CA ARG A 233 11.21 2.25 22.28
C ARG A 233 12.52 1.98 21.53
N PHE A 234 12.42 1.49 20.30
CA PHE A 234 13.58 1.17 19.46
C PHE A 234 13.93 2.24 18.43
N ASP A 235 13.21 3.36 18.46
CA ASP A 235 13.40 4.47 17.55
C ASP A 235 13.31 4.06 16.07
N ILE A 236 12.14 3.56 15.69
CA ILE A 236 11.83 3.11 14.33
C ILE A 236 10.87 4.11 13.67
N MET A 237 11.12 4.43 12.41
CA MET A 237 10.17 5.11 11.51
C MET A 237 9.18 4.12 10.92
N ILE A 238 7.90 4.47 10.80
CA ILE A 238 6.88 3.60 10.20
C ILE A 238 6.49 4.15 8.82
N ILE A 239 6.72 3.36 7.77
CA ILE A 239 6.12 3.57 6.45
C ILE A 239 4.83 2.75 6.40
N GLU A 240 3.70 3.44 6.55
CA GLU A 240 2.35 2.86 6.46
C GLU A 240 1.87 2.93 5.00
N ASP A 241 2.01 1.84 4.25
CA ASP A 241 1.56 1.73 2.84
C ASP A 241 0.14 1.15 2.80
N ASP A 242 -0.87 2.00 2.64
CA ASP A 242 -2.26 1.62 2.91
C ASP A 242 -3.22 1.84 1.72
N PRO A 243 -2.95 1.23 0.55
CA PRO A 243 -3.80 1.39 -0.63
C PRO A 243 -5.17 0.73 -0.46
N TYR A 244 -5.35 -0.10 0.58
CA TYR A 244 -6.55 -0.88 0.84
C TYR A 244 -7.35 -0.40 2.06
N TYR A 245 -6.95 0.72 2.70
CA TYR A 245 -7.57 1.24 3.92
C TYR A 245 -9.11 1.30 3.84
N PHE A 246 -9.64 1.75 2.71
CA PHE A 246 -11.08 1.90 2.51
C PHE A 246 -11.81 0.60 2.20
N LEU A 247 -11.10 -0.52 2.04
CA LEU A 247 -11.66 -1.84 1.76
C LEU A 247 -11.73 -2.71 3.02
N GLN A 248 -11.89 -2.10 4.20
CA GLN A 248 -12.09 -2.80 5.48
C GLN A 248 -13.57 -3.21 5.64
N TYR A 249 -13.87 -4.50 5.65
CA TYR A 249 -15.22 -5.05 5.64
C TYR A 249 -15.88 -5.06 7.01
N THR A 250 -17.21 -5.09 7.01
CA THR A 250 -18.00 -5.14 8.25
C THR A 250 -18.39 -6.58 8.58
N SER A 251 -18.29 -6.97 9.85
CA SER A 251 -18.91 -8.23 10.31
C SER A 251 -20.37 -7.98 10.70
N GLN A 252 -21.22 -9.02 10.66
CA GLN A 252 -22.62 -8.90 11.10
C GLN A 252 -22.76 -8.43 12.56
N SER A 253 -21.70 -8.57 13.37
CA SER A 253 -21.66 -8.18 14.79
C SER A 253 -21.02 -6.81 15.05
N SER A 254 -20.42 -6.16 14.04
CA SER A 254 -19.74 -4.88 14.21
C SER A 254 -20.18 -3.86 13.15
N THR A 255 -20.76 -2.76 13.62
CA THR A 255 -20.94 -1.53 12.83
C THR A 255 -19.64 -0.73 12.74
N GLN A 256 -18.47 -1.37 12.89
CA GLN A 256 -17.23 -0.68 13.19
C GLN A 256 -16.85 0.29 12.06
N ALA A 257 -16.54 1.52 12.48
CA ALA A 257 -15.83 2.49 11.68
C ALA A 257 -14.47 1.92 11.24
N LEU A 258 -13.87 2.49 10.19
CA LEU A 258 -12.52 2.15 9.74
C LEU A 258 -11.57 2.09 10.94
N THR A 259 -10.73 1.05 11.01
CA THR A 259 -9.74 0.91 12.09
C THR A 259 -8.79 2.11 12.05
N PRO A 260 -8.54 2.81 13.18
CA PRO A 260 -7.60 3.92 13.20
C PRO A 260 -6.23 3.53 12.64
N SER A 261 -5.65 4.43 11.84
CA SER A 261 -4.34 4.22 11.22
C SER A 261 -3.19 4.42 12.20
N PHE A 262 -1.97 4.04 11.83
CA PHE A 262 -0.79 4.46 12.60
C PHE A 262 -0.69 5.99 12.66
N LEU A 263 -1.01 6.66 11.54
CA LEU A 263 -1.05 8.13 11.48
C LEU A 263 -1.99 8.73 12.55
N SER A 264 -3.14 8.10 12.82
CA SER A 264 -4.11 8.59 13.81
C SER A 264 -3.63 8.55 15.27
N MET A 265 -2.59 7.76 15.56
CA MET A 265 -1.98 7.67 16.89
C MET A 265 -0.56 8.23 16.94
N ASP A 266 -0.10 8.87 15.86
CA ASP A 266 1.28 9.31 15.73
C ASP A 266 1.56 10.60 16.51
N VAL A 267 1.87 10.45 17.80
CA VAL A 267 2.22 11.55 18.71
C VAL A 267 3.65 12.07 18.50
N ASP A 268 4.55 11.23 17.97
CA ASP A 268 5.97 11.56 17.76
C ASP A 268 6.25 12.17 16.38
N GLY A 269 5.34 11.98 15.41
CA GLY A 269 5.58 12.32 14.02
C GLY A 269 6.44 11.30 13.27
N ARG A 270 6.51 10.04 13.74
CA ARG A 270 7.35 8.96 13.18
C ARG A 270 6.66 8.13 12.08
N VAL A 271 5.43 8.47 11.72
CA VAL A 271 4.66 7.79 10.68
C VAL A 271 4.71 8.57 9.37
N MET A 272 5.12 7.89 8.29
CA MET A 272 4.97 8.32 6.91
C MET A 272 3.90 7.46 6.24
N ARG A 273 2.66 7.95 6.24
CA ARG A 273 1.53 7.24 5.61
C ARG A 273 1.50 7.51 4.11
N VAL A 274 1.30 6.47 3.30
CA VAL A 274 1.27 6.54 1.84
C VAL A 274 -0.08 6.08 1.31
N ASP A 275 -0.84 7.02 0.75
CA ASP A 275 -2.17 6.83 0.21
C ASP A 275 -2.20 6.91 -1.32
N SER A 276 -3.16 6.23 -1.94
CA SER A 276 -3.29 6.18 -3.41
C SER A 276 -4.74 6.06 -3.86
N LEU A 277 -5.05 6.71 -4.98
CA LEU A 277 -6.34 6.57 -5.66
C LEU A 277 -6.46 5.29 -6.49
N SER A 278 -5.42 4.46 -6.54
CA SER A 278 -5.37 3.29 -7.44
C SER A 278 -6.44 2.26 -7.17
N LYS A 279 -6.87 2.12 -5.91
CA LYS A 279 -7.88 1.12 -5.47
C LYS A 279 -9.21 1.73 -5.08
N VAL A 280 -9.30 3.07 -5.12
CA VAL A 280 -10.52 3.83 -4.77
C VAL A 280 -11.18 4.44 -6.00
N VAL A 281 -10.37 4.89 -6.96
CA VAL A 281 -10.83 5.53 -8.21
C VAL A 281 -10.41 4.67 -9.40
N ALA A 282 -9.12 4.65 -9.74
CA ALA A 282 -8.57 3.82 -10.80
C ALA A 282 -7.02 3.79 -10.76
N PRO A 283 -6.37 2.64 -11.09
CA PRO A 283 -4.90 2.54 -11.11
C PRO A 283 -4.21 3.48 -12.11
N GLY A 284 -4.88 3.78 -13.24
CA GLY A 284 -4.36 4.65 -14.29
C GLY A 284 -4.29 6.13 -13.91
N THR A 285 -4.89 6.54 -12.79
CA THR A 285 -4.81 7.92 -12.29
C THR A 285 -3.38 8.33 -11.95
N ARG A 286 -2.52 7.38 -11.57
CA ARG A 286 -1.14 7.63 -11.14
C ARG A 286 -1.04 8.78 -10.13
N LEU A 287 -1.92 8.76 -9.13
CA LEU A 287 -2.04 9.82 -8.13
C LEU A 287 -2.16 9.22 -6.72
N GLY A 288 -1.38 9.79 -5.80
CA GLY A 288 -1.38 9.46 -4.39
C GLY A 288 -0.78 10.61 -3.58
N TRP A 289 -0.56 10.38 -2.29
CA TRP A 289 0.13 11.33 -1.42
C TRP A 289 0.84 10.64 -0.27
N ILE A 290 1.82 11.34 0.32
CA ILE A 290 2.43 10.98 1.59
C ILE A 290 1.96 11.99 2.64
N THR A 291 1.49 11.52 3.77
CA THR A 291 1.25 12.33 4.96
C THR A 291 2.38 12.10 5.96
N SER A 292 3.14 13.15 6.26
CA SER A 292 4.32 13.09 7.15
C SER A 292 4.47 14.38 7.94
N ASN A 293 5.28 14.38 8.98
CA ASN A 293 5.63 15.63 9.68
C ASN A 293 6.34 16.65 8.74
N SER A 294 6.49 17.89 9.22
CA SER A 294 7.09 18.99 8.46
C SER A 294 8.55 18.75 8.03
N LEU A 295 9.35 18.07 8.85
CA LEU A 295 10.74 17.73 8.52
C LEU A 295 10.79 16.86 7.25
N PHE A 296 10.05 15.75 7.23
CA PHE A 296 10.05 14.86 6.07
C PHE A 296 9.35 15.48 4.86
N HIS A 297 8.32 16.30 5.06
CA HIS A 297 7.67 17.05 3.99
C HIS A 297 8.65 17.94 3.20
N GLU A 298 9.50 18.70 3.87
CA GLU A 298 10.49 19.57 3.20
C GLU A 298 11.55 18.76 2.40
N HIS A 299 11.96 17.61 2.93
CA HIS A 299 12.86 16.69 2.22
C HIS A 299 12.17 16.01 1.03
N LEU A 300 10.89 15.67 1.15
CA LEU A 300 10.07 15.14 0.04
C LEU A 300 9.91 16.17 -1.08
N ILE A 301 9.67 17.46 -0.75
CA ILE A 301 9.64 18.54 -1.73
C ILE A 301 10.96 18.60 -2.48
N SER A 302 12.08 18.63 -1.75
CA SER A 302 13.41 18.75 -2.34
C SER A 302 13.75 17.56 -3.25
N LEU A 303 13.41 16.35 -2.80
CA LEU A 303 13.57 15.13 -3.61
C LEU A 303 12.71 15.19 -4.88
N THR A 304 11.46 15.61 -4.75
CA THR A 304 10.51 15.67 -5.87
C THR A 304 10.93 16.75 -6.87
N ASP A 305 11.37 17.92 -6.41
CA ASP A 305 11.86 19.04 -7.25
C ASP A 305 13.01 18.66 -8.19
N SER A 306 13.76 17.61 -7.85
CA SER A 306 14.92 17.13 -8.61
C SER A 306 14.70 15.72 -9.19
N SER A 307 13.45 15.25 -9.19
CA SER A 307 13.05 13.98 -9.80
C SER A 307 11.77 14.16 -10.61
N THR A 308 10.62 13.77 -10.05
CA THR A 308 9.32 13.78 -10.75
C THR A 308 8.70 15.17 -10.89
N GLN A 309 9.30 16.19 -10.28
CA GLN A 309 8.82 17.58 -10.13
C GLN A 309 7.54 17.75 -9.34
N HIS A 310 6.44 17.11 -9.72
CA HIS A 310 5.19 16.94 -8.97
C HIS A 310 4.26 15.98 -9.72
N ALA A 311 3.15 15.57 -9.11
CA ALA A 311 2.14 14.78 -9.82
C ALA A 311 1.56 15.54 -11.04
N HIS A 312 1.06 14.84 -12.05
CA HIS A 312 0.56 15.48 -13.28
C HIS A 312 -0.64 16.40 -13.02
N ALA A 313 -0.74 17.49 -13.78
CA ALA A 313 -1.77 18.52 -13.60
C ALA A 313 -3.20 18.00 -13.77
N PHE A 314 -3.42 17.03 -14.67
CA PHE A 314 -4.75 16.48 -14.95
C PHE A 314 -5.35 15.82 -13.71
N GLY A 315 -4.58 14.95 -13.04
CA GLY A 315 -5.01 14.28 -11.81
C GLY A 315 -5.21 15.25 -10.65
N GLN A 316 -4.37 16.29 -10.58
CA GLN A 316 -4.51 17.31 -9.55
C GLN A 316 -5.76 18.18 -9.74
N ILE A 317 -6.10 18.57 -10.97
CA ILE A 317 -7.39 19.20 -11.30
C ILE A 317 -8.53 18.25 -10.92
N PHE A 318 -8.48 16.99 -11.36
CA PHE A 318 -9.52 16.02 -11.06
C PHE A 318 -9.78 15.94 -9.56
N LEU A 319 -8.73 15.78 -8.74
CA LEU A 319 -8.87 15.61 -7.30
C LEU A 319 -9.34 16.89 -6.60
N ALA A 320 -8.83 18.06 -6.99
CA ALA A 320 -9.24 19.34 -6.44
C ALA A 320 -10.71 19.66 -6.75
N GLU A 321 -11.17 19.37 -7.96
CA GLU A 321 -12.56 19.60 -8.36
C GLU A 321 -13.50 18.51 -7.80
N LEU A 322 -13.04 17.25 -7.72
CA LEU A 322 -13.83 16.14 -7.15
C LEU A 322 -14.11 16.35 -5.66
N LEU A 323 -13.11 16.79 -4.90
CA LEU A 323 -13.27 17.09 -3.48
C LEU A 323 -13.74 18.54 -3.23
N GLY A 324 -13.92 19.31 -4.30
CA GLY A 324 -14.36 20.71 -4.25
C GLY A 324 -15.87 20.87 -4.04
N PRO A 325 -16.34 22.14 -3.93
CA PRO A 325 -17.75 22.47 -3.65
C PRO A 325 -18.76 21.94 -4.67
N ASP A 326 -18.37 21.92 -5.95
CA ASP A 326 -19.21 21.45 -7.07
C ASP A 326 -18.99 19.96 -7.37
N GLY A 327 -18.16 19.27 -6.57
CA GLY A 327 -17.83 17.86 -6.71
C GLY A 327 -18.57 16.95 -5.73
N TRP A 328 -17.91 15.86 -5.34
CA TRP A 328 -18.36 14.99 -4.25
C TRP A 328 -18.15 15.62 -2.88
N GLY A 329 -17.10 16.45 -2.73
CA GLY A 329 -16.62 16.85 -1.41
C GLY A 329 -16.13 15.64 -0.60
N VAL A 330 -15.73 15.90 0.65
CA VAL A 330 -15.29 14.83 1.57
C VAL A 330 -16.44 13.87 1.90
N THR A 331 -17.67 14.36 2.06
CA THR A 331 -18.84 13.53 2.39
C THR A 331 -19.27 12.63 1.25
N GLY A 332 -19.24 13.11 0.01
CA GLY A 332 -19.53 12.30 -1.17
C GLY A 332 -18.42 11.27 -1.44
N PHE A 333 -17.16 11.63 -1.18
CA PHE A 333 -16.07 10.65 -1.20
C PHE A 333 -16.30 9.55 -0.15
N ASP A 334 -16.70 9.90 1.07
CA ASP A 334 -17.05 8.93 2.12
C ASP A 334 -18.19 8.00 1.71
N ALA A 335 -19.25 8.54 1.08
CA ALA A 335 -20.34 7.73 0.54
C ALA A 335 -19.85 6.77 -0.56
N TRP A 336 -18.98 7.23 -1.46
CA TRP A 336 -18.38 6.41 -2.50
C TRP A 336 -17.57 5.25 -1.92
N VAL A 337 -16.64 5.52 -0.99
CA VAL A 337 -15.77 4.47 -0.44
C VAL A 337 -16.52 3.46 0.43
N ARG A 338 -17.57 3.87 1.13
CA ARG A 338 -18.45 2.92 1.86
C ARG A 338 -19.17 1.97 0.91
N SER A 339 -19.73 2.49 -0.18
CA SER A 339 -20.38 1.65 -1.21
C SER A 339 -19.36 0.78 -1.96
N LEU A 340 -18.13 1.28 -2.17
CA LEU A 340 -17.02 0.50 -2.73
C LEU A 340 -16.66 -0.69 -1.83
N ARG A 341 -16.52 -0.45 -0.52
CA ARG A 341 -16.30 -1.49 0.49
C ARG A 341 -17.40 -2.54 0.44
N ASP A 342 -18.67 -2.13 0.40
CA ASP A 342 -19.81 -3.05 0.41
C ASP A 342 -19.80 -3.95 -0.85
N GLU A 343 -19.43 -3.41 -2.02
CA GLU A 343 -19.27 -4.20 -3.25
C GLU A 343 -18.08 -5.16 -3.17
N TYR A 344 -16.94 -4.76 -2.59
CA TYR A 344 -15.81 -5.67 -2.39
C TYR A 344 -16.11 -6.75 -1.33
N GLN A 345 -16.88 -6.42 -0.30
CA GLN A 345 -17.35 -7.38 0.70
C GLN A 345 -18.22 -8.45 0.03
N ARG A 346 -19.19 -8.04 -0.81
CA ARG A 346 -20.02 -8.97 -1.59
C ARG A 346 -19.18 -9.90 -2.47
N ARG A 347 -18.13 -9.38 -3.11
CA ARG A 347 -17.21 -10.16 -3.94
C ARG A 347 -16.37 -11.15 -3.14
N ARG A 348 -15.85 -10.73 -1.98
CA ARG A 348 -15.15 -11.62 -1.04
C ARG A 348 -16.06 -12.77 -0.63
N ASP A 349 -17.29 -12.46 -0.21
CA ASP A 349 -18.24 -13.46 0.28
C ASP A 349 -18.60 -14.46 -0.83
N PHE A 350 -18.88 -13.95 -2.04
CA PHE A 350 -19.10 -14.79 -3.22
C PHE A 350 -17.89 -15.69 -3.55
N PHE A 351 -16.68 -15.14 -3.48
CA PHE A 351 -15.44 -15.89 -3.72
C PHE A 351 -15.23 -16.99 -2.67
N LEU A 352 -15.48 -16.71 -1.39
CA LEU A 352 -15.34 -17.70 -0.32
C LEU A 352 -16.39 -18.80 -0.42
N ASP A 353 -17.63 -18.46 -0.79
CA ASP A 353 -18.68 -19.44 -1.06
C ASP A 353 -18.30 -20.36 -2.24
N LEU A 354 -17.73 -19.81 -3.31
CA LEU A 354 -17.17 -20.60 -4.41
C LEU A 354 -16.00 -21.45 -3.96
N PHE A 355 -15.05 -20.87 -3.22
CA PHE A 355 -13.87 -21.58 -2.73
C PHE A 355 -14.31 -22.79 -1.90
N ALA A 356 -15.30 -22.62 -1.01
CA ALA A 356 -15.82 -23.71 -0.21
C ALA A 356 -16.39 -24.85 -1.07
N ARG A 357 -17.12 -24.53 -2.15
CA ARG A 357 -17.77 -25.52 -3.05
C ARG A 357 -16.80 -26.23 -3.98
N GLU A 358 -15.85 -25.50 -4.58
CA GLU A 358 -14.97 -26.04 -5.63
C GLU A 358 -13.66 -26.58 -5.06
N VAL A 359 -13.10 -25.91 -4.05
CA VAL A 359 -11.76 -26.20 -3.51
C VAL A 359 -11.86 -26.82 -2.12
N GLY A 360 -12.64 -26.24 -1.22
CA GLY A 360 -12.78 -26.66 0.18
C GLY A 360 -13.30 -28.09 0.34
N VAL A 361 -14.22 -28.53 -0.54
CA VAL A 361 -14.74 -29.91 -0.56
C VAL A 361 -13.67 -30.98 -0.75
N THR A 362 -12.53 -30.63 -1.36
CA THR A 362 -11.40 -31.57 -1.56
C THR A 362 -10.65 -31.85 -0.27
N GLY A 363 -10.70 -30.93 0.70
CA GLY A 363 -9.88 -30.96 1.91
C GLY A 363 -8.37 -30.78 1.66
N LEU A 364 -7.96 -30.35 0.45
CA LEU A 364 -6.55 -30.18 0.05
C LEU A 364 -6.06 -28.73 0.20
N ALA A 365 -6.97 -27.78 0.41
CA ALA A 365 -6.64 -26.39 0.71
C ALA A 365 -7.67 -25.75 1.65
N SER A 366 -7.24 -24.69 2.33
CA SER A 366 -8.08 -23.91 3.25
C SER A 366 -7.86 -22.42 3.05
N ALA A 367 -8.93 -21.63 3.14
CA ALA A 367 -8.87 -20.18 3.13
C ALA A 367 -9.86 -19.63 4.18
N GLY A 368 -9.44 -18.58 4.89
CA GLY A 368 -10.29 -17.84 5.83
C GLY A 368 -10.82 -16.54 5.23
N PRO A 369 -11.83 -15.91 5.85
CA PRO A 369 -12.27 -14.59 5.44
C PRO A 369 -11.18 -13.56 5.73
N CYS A 370 -10.84 -12.74 4.74
CA CYS A 370 -10.04 -11.54 4.96
C CYS A 370 -10.93 -10.40 5.50
N GLU A 371 -10.40 -9.61 6.44
CA GLU A 371 -11.10 -8.46 7.01
C GLU A 371 -11.01 -7.21 6.14
N ALA A 372 -10.04 -7.15 5.23
CA ALA A 372 -9.90 -6.06 4.30
C ALA A 372 -9.20 -6.45 3.00
N GLY A 373 -9.20 -5.54 2.02
CA GLY A 373 -8.36 -5.63 0.84
C GLY A 373 -9.03 -6.22 -0.37
N MET A 374 -8.35 -7.13 -1.07
CA MET A 374 -8.86 -7.78 -2.30
C MET A 374 -8.16 -9.11 -2.58
N PHE A 375 -7.60 -9.72 -1.54
CA PHE A 375 -6.80 -10.93 -1.62
C PHE A 375 -7.28 -11.97 -0.61
N ILE A 376 -7.12 -13.23 -1.00
CA ILE A 376 -7.29 -14.40 -0.14
C ILE A 376 -5.97 -15.16 -0.13
N TRP A 377 -5.51 -15.51 1.06
CA TRP A 377 -4.29 -16.28 1.27
C TRP A 377 -4.65 -17.74 1.52
N ALA A 378 -4.73 -18.49 0.43
CA ALA A 378 -5.18 -19.88 0.47
C ALA A 378 -4.00 -20.80 0.81
N ARG A 379 -4.10 -21.50 1.93
CA ARG A 379 -3.12 -22.51 2.36
C ARG A 379 -3.36 -23.80 1.59
N ILE A 380 -2.32 -24.35 0.98
CA ILE A 380 -2.33 -25.68 0.37
C ILE A 380 -1.78 -26.68 1.38
N HIS A 381 -2.52 -27.77 1.64
CA HIS A 381 -2.14 -28.78 2.61
C HIS A 381 -1.10 -29.77 2.04
N VAL A 382 0.02 -29.25 1.56
CA VAL A 382 1.11 -30.06 0.98
C VAL A 382 1.63 -31.13 1.93
N GLU A 383 1.47 -30.96 3.24
CA GLU A 383 1.75 -32.00 4.24
C GLU A 383 0.96 -33.30 4.06
N ARG A 384 -0.15 -33.26 3.29
CA ARG A 384 -0.97 -34.44 2.94
C ARG A 384 -0.53 -35.13 1.65
N HIS A 385 0.42 -34.54 0.92
CA HIS A 385 0.91 -35.08 -0.35
C HIS A 385 1.85 -36.26 -0.08
N ALA A 386 1.75 -37.36 -0.84
CA ALA A 386 2.52 -38.57 -0.54
C ALA A 386 4.04 -38.41 -0.70
N ARG A 387 4.48 -37.44 -1.52
CA ARG A 387 5.90 -37.03 -1.66
C ARG A 387 6.36 -36.03 -0.60
N TYR A 388 5.52 -35.59 0.33
CA TYR A 388 5.94 -34.63 1.37
C TYR A 388 6.97 -35.25 2.32
N GLN A 389 8.07 -34.53 2.54
CA GLN A 389 9.18 -34.97 3.37
C GLN A 389 9.53 -33.89 4.38
N LYS A 390 9.87 -34.32 5.61
CA LYS A 390 10.46 -33.47 6.65
C LYS A 390 11.85 -34.01 7.01
N VAL A 391 12.87 -33.42 6.42
CA VAL A 391 14.28 -33.77 6.63
C VAL A 391 14.84 -32.89 7.76
N ARG A 392 15.58 -33.49 8.69
CA ARG A 392 16.32 -32.70 9.69
C ARG A 392 17.49 -31.99 9.00
N SER A 393 17.33 -30.70 8.72
CA SER A 393 18.42 -29.82 8.32
C SER A 393 18.91 -28.99 9.51
N VAL A 394 20.22 -28.79 9.60
CA VAL A 394 20.85 -27.88 10.58
C VAL A 394 20.86 -26.43 10.06
N THR A 395 20.78 -26.23 8.73
CA THR A 395 20.78 -24.93 8.06
C THR A 395 19.99 -25.02 6.76
N GLY A 396 18.83 -24.34 6.66
CA GLY A 396 18.00 -24.26 5.45
C GLY A 396 16.61 -24.88 5.58
N ALA A 397 15.90 -24.98 4.45
CA ALA A 397 14.59 -25.64 4.38
C ALA A 397 14.66 -27.05 4.97
N ARG A 398 13.64 -27.41 5.77
CA ARG A 398 13.54 -28.72 6.42
C ARG A 398 12.49 -29.58 5.75
N THR A 399 11.73 -29.01 4.83
CA THR A 399 10.67 -29.66 4.09
C THR A 399 10.86 -29.41 2.61
N ASN A 400 10.31 -30.30 1.77
CA ASN A 400 10.20 -30.04 0.34
C ASN A 400 8.94 -29.22 -0.01
N CYS A 401 8.49 -28.36 0.92
CA CYS A 401 7.33 -27.49 0.72
C CYS A 401 7.48 -26.63 -0.53
N LYS A 402 8.65 -25.99 -0.71
CA LYS A 402 8.93 -25.13 -1.85
C LYS A 402 8.80 -25.87 -3.18
N GLU A 403 9.45 -27.02 -3.29
CA GLU A 403 9.45 -27.87 -4.50
C GLU A 403 8.02 -28.30 -4.86
N LEU A 404 7.26 -28.81 -3.89
CA LEU A 404 5.87 -29.22 -4.14
C LEU A 404 4.98 -28.03 -4.55
N MET A 405 5.19 -26.84 -3.97
CA MET A 405 4.41 -25.66 -4.33
C MET A 405 4.77 -25.10 -5.70
N GLU A 406 6.03 -25.21 -6.14
CA GLU A 406 6.47 -24.89 -7.50
C GLU A 406 5.77 -25.82 -8.51
N GLU A 407 5.73 -27.13 -8.24
CA GLU A 407 5.03 -28.08 -9.10
C GLU A 407 3.50 -27.84 -9.17
N VAL A 408 2.84 -27.56 -8.05
CA VAL A 408 1.40 -27.22 -8.05
C VAL A 408 1.15 -25.95 -8.87
N PHE A 409 2.02 -24.95 -8.73
CA PHE A 409 1.91 -23.72 -9.49
C PHE A 409 2.05 -23.97 -10.99
N GLU A 410 3.03 -24.77 -11.42
CA GLU A 410 3.20 -25.14 -12.83
C GLU A 410 1.96 -25.84 -13.39
N ARG A 411 1.37 -26.78 -12.64
CA ARG A 411 0.13 -27.45 -13.03
C ARG A 411 -1.06 -26.50 -13.12
N CYS A 412 -1.17 -25.51 -12.22
CA CYS A 412 -2.19 -24.47 -12.36
C CYS A 412 -2.02 -23.72 -13.69
N VAL A 413 -0.79 -23.33 -14.04
CA VAL A 413 -0.50 -22.63 -15.30
C VAL A 413 -0.84 -23.49 -16.52
N GLU A 414 -0.47 -24.77 -16.51
CA GLU A 414 -0.81 -25.73 -17.57
C GLU A 414 -2.32 -25.93 -17.71
N ALA A 415 -3.05 -25.91 -16.61
CA ALA A 415 -4.51 -25.98 -16.57
C ALA A 415 -5.21 -24.65 -16.93
N GLY A 416 -4.45 -23.60 -17.26
CA GLY A 416 -4.99 -22.29 -17.65
C GLY A 416 -5.35 -21.35 -16.50
N LEU A 417 -4.86 -21.64 -15.29
CA LEU A 417 -5.08 -20.84 -14.08
C LEU A 417 -3.80 -20.12 -13.65
N LEU A 418 -3.84 -18.79 -13.60
CA LEU A 418 -2.77 -17.99 -13.01
C LEU A 418 -3.09 -17.61 -11.55
N VAL A 419 -2.30 -18.15 -10.62
CA VAL A 419 -2.27 -17.74 -9.21
C VAL A 419 -0.90 -17.15 -8.86
N MET A 420 -0.73 -16.62 -7.66
CA MET A 420 0.57 -16.10 -7.22
C MET A 420 1.09 -16.95 -6.05
N PRO A 421 2.19 -17.71 -6.23
CA PRO A 421 2.81 -18.48 -5.15
C PRO A 421 3.44 -17.57 -4.10
N ALA A 422 3.46 -18.04 -2.85
CA ALA A 422 4.02 -17.28 -1.74
C ALA A 422 5.50 -16.92 -1.91
N SER A 423 6.25 -17.74 -2.63
CA SER A 423 7.66 -17.51 -2.98
C SER A 423 7.90 -16.18 -3.70
N VAL A 424 6.91 -15.66 -4.44
CA VAL A 424 7.01 -14.36 -5.13
C VAL A 424 6.98 -13.18 -4.14
N PHE A 425 6.42 -13.36 -2.95
CA PHE A 425 6.28 -12.32 -1.93
C PHE A 425 7.27 -12.49 -0.77
N MET A 426 7.94 -13.64 -0.70
CA MET A 426 8.91 -13.97 0.34
C MET A 426 10.06 -12.96 0.35
N LEU A 427 10.39 -12.43 1.53
CA LEU A 427 11.63 -11.69 1.72
C LEU A 427 12.78 -12.66 1.99
N GLU A 428 13.82 -12.56 1.18
CA GLU A 428 15.03 -13.35 1.39
C GLU A 428 15.68 -12.98 2.72
N THR A 429 16.10 -14.00 3.45
CA THR A 429 16.90 -13.85 4.66
C THR A 429 18.35 -14.21 4.35
N ASP A 430 19.29 -13.48 4.95
CA ASP A 430 20.66 -13.96 5.02
C ASP A 430 20.64 -15.29 5.78
N ALA A 431 21.10 -16.37 5.13
CA ALA A 431 21.09 -17.72 5.66
C ALA A 431 21.74 -17.85 7.05
N LYS A 432 22.69 -16.97 7.39
CA LYS A 432 23.32 -16.92 8.71
C LYS A 432 22.36 -16.48 9.82
N TYR A 433 21.35 -15.67 9.48
CA TYR A 433 20.40 -15.07 10.41
C TYR A 433 18.96 -15.48 10.14
N ALA A 434 18.76 -16.45 9.23
CA ALA A 434 17.50 -17.11 9.02
C ALA A 434 17.07 -17.81 10.33
N ASP A 435 15.77 -17.84 10.58
CA ASP A 435 15.22 -18.57 11.71
C ASP A 435 15.40 -20.09 11.46
N ALA A 436 16.45 -20.67 12.03
CA ALA A 436 16.73 -22.09 11.89
C ALA A 436 15.65 -22.99 12.53
N GLN A 437 14.87 -22.48 13.48
CA GLN A 437 13.78 -23.23 14.11
C GLN A 437 12.51 -23.21 13.27
N ASP A 438 12.35 -22.22 12.39
CA ASP A 438 11.16 -22.04 11.59
C ASP A 438 11.51 -21.16 10.36
N PRO A 439 12.15 -21.74 9.32
CA PRO A 439 12.56 -21.01 8.14
C PRO A 439 11.36 -20.74 7.23
N ILE A 440 11.37 -19.58 6.57
CA ILE A 440 10.27 -19.14 5.70
C ILE A 440 10.03 -20.07 4.50
N ASP A 441 11.08 -20.74 3.99
CA ASP A 441 10.94 -21.75 2.92
C ASP A 441 10.01 -22.91 3.30
N ASP A 442 9.87 -23.24 4.59
CA ASP A 442 8.93 -24.26 5.07
C ASP A 442 7.48 -23.74 5.19
N ARG A 443 7.26 -22.42 5.03
CA ARG A 443 5.96 -21.75 5.12
C ARG A 443 5.45 -21.23 3.77
N LEU A 444 5.99 -21.74 2.66
CA LEU A 444 5.62 -21.31 1.31
C LEU A 444 4.33 -21.92 0.77
N ASN A 445 3.60 -22.70 1.56
CA ASN A 445 2.42 -23.42 1.12
C ASN A 445 1.15 -22.58 1.02
N TYR A 446 1.26 -21.44 0.35
CA TYR A 446 0.16 -20.52 0.11
C TYR A 446 0.12 -20.01 -1.32
N PHE A 447 -1.08 -19.80 -1.82
CA PHE A 447 -1.36 -18.99 -3.00
C PHE A 447 -2.10 -17.71 -2.61
N ARG A 448 -1.69 -16.57 -3.17
CA ARG A 448 -2.52 -15.37 -3.19
C ARG A 448 -3.53 -15.48 -4.33
N LEU A 449 -4.80 -15.51 -3.98
CA LEU A 449 -5.92 -15.41 -4.89
C LEU A 449 -6.53 -14.01 -4.79
N THR A 450 -7.20 -13.53 -5.84
CA THR A 450 -7.82 -12.20 -5.84
C THR A 450 -9.28 -12.29 -6.27
N PHE A 451 -10.14 -11.51 -5.60
CA PHE A 451 -11.56 -11.34 -5.95
C PHE A 451 -11.86 -9.95 -6.53
N ALA A 452 -10.83 -9.26 -7.03
CA ALA A 452 -11.00 -8.01 -7.77
C ALA A 452 -11.44 -8.22 -9.24
N GLY A 453 -11.30 -9.45 -9.76
CA GLY A 453 -11.65 -9.83 -11.13
C GLY A 453 -13.16 -9.92 -11.41
N THR A 454 -13.54 -10.48 -12.54
CA THR A 454 -14.96 -10.79 -12.84
C THR A 454 -15.43 -12.00 -12.04
N GLU A 455 -16.74 -12.12 -11.81
CA GLU A 455 -17.32 -13.27 -11.11
C GLU A 455 -17.10 -14.57 -11.91
N GLU A 456 -17.27 -14.52 -13.24
CA GLU A 456 -16.93 -15.61 -14.17
C GLU A 456 -15.49 -16.12 -13.99
N ALA A 457 -14.51 -15.22 -13.90
CA ALA A 457 -13.12 -15.62 -13.67
C ALA A 457 -12.90 -16.26 -12.29
N MET A 458 -13.71 -15.92 -11.28
CA MET A 458 -13.64 -16.57 -9.97
C MET A 458 -14.23 -17.97 -10.03
N GLU A 459 -15.36 -18.14 -10.72
CA GLU A 459 -16.03 -19.43 -10.93
C GLU A 459 -15.11 -20.40 -11.67
N ASP A 460 -14.64 -20.01 -12.86
CA ASP A 460 -13.76 -20.83 -13.69
C ASP A 460 -12.43 -21.11 -12.95
N GLY A 461 -11.83 -20.08 -12.35
CA GLY A 461 -10.53 -20.20 -11.71
C GLY A 461 -10.54 -21.13 -10.49
N LEU A 462 -11.59 -21.08 -9.66
CA LEU A 462 -11.70 -21.95 -8.49
C LEU A 462 -12.07 -23.39 -8.84
N ALA A 463 -12.87 -23.59 -9.90
CA ALA A 463 -13.13 -24.92 -10.44
C ALA A 463 -11.82 -25.57 -10.96
N ILE A 464 -11.01 -24.82 -11.73
CA ILE A 464 -9.70 -25.29 -12.18
C ILE A 464 -8.80 -25.61 -10.98
N LEU A 465 -8.70 -24.73 -9.99
CA LEU A 465 -7.87 -24.95 -8.80
C LEU A 465 -8.25 -26.23 -8.06
N GLY A 466 -9.55 -26.44 -7.83
CA GLY A 466 -10.07 -27.64 -7.16
C GLY A 466 -9.65 -28.92 -7.89
N GLN A 467 -9.86 -28.96 -9.21
CA GLN A 467 -9.49 -30.10 -10.05
C GLN A 467 -7.96 -30.33 -10.06
N THR A 468 -7.17 -29.28 -10.26
CA THR A 468 -5.70 -29.37 -10.27
C THR A 468 -5.15 -29.93 -8.97
N LEU A 469 -5.70 -29.52 -7.81
CA LEU A 469 -5.28 -30.06 -6.53
C LEU A 469 -5.63 -31.55 -6.40
N VAL A 470 -6.82 -31.98 -6.83
CA VAL A 470 -7.20 -33.41 -6.80
C VAL A 470 -6.22 -34.25 -7.63
N GLU A 471 -5.89 -33.79 -8.84
CA GLU A 471 -4.95 -34.49 -9.73
C GLU A 471 -3.52 -34.52 -9.14
N PHE A 472 -3.02 -33.38 -8.66
CA PHE A 472 -1.69 -33.29 -8.06
C PHE A 472 -1.52 -34.26 -6.88
N PHE A 473 -2.50 -34.32 -5.98
CA PHE A 473 -2.43 -35.21 -4.82
C PHE A 473 -2.72 -36.69 -5.18
N ALA A 474 -3.29 -36.98 -6.36
CA ALA A 474 -3.53 -38.34 -6.84
C ALA A 474 -2.31 -38.95 -7.55
N ASP A 475 -1.57 -38.17 -8.34
CA ASP A 475 -0.43 -38.65 -9.15
C ASP A 475 0.66 -39.34 -8.33
N ALA A 476 0.83 -38.92 -7.08
CA ALA A 476 1.80 -39.51 -6.16
C ALA A 476 1.49 -40.97 -5.76
N LYS A 477 0.29 -41.49 -6.03
CA LYS A 477 -0.05 -42.91 -5.81
C LYS A 477 0.42 -43.84 -6.93
N THR A 478 0.74 -43.30 -8.11
CA THR A 478 1.03 -44.09 -9.31
C THR A 478 2.52 -44.40 -9.47
N GLU A 479 3.40 -43.57 -8.89
CA GLU A 479 4.87 -43.75 -8.95
C GLU A 479 5.44 -44.72 -7.89
N GLN A 480 4.60 -45.24 -6.98
CA GLN A 480 5.00 -46.20 -5.95
C GLN A 480 4.65 -47.67 -6.27
N ASN A 481 4.23 -47.98 -7.50
CA ASN A 481 3.96 -49.36 -7.96
C ASN A 481 4.97 -49.83 -9.02
#